data_AF-A0A3A8PXX7-F1
#
_entry.id   AF-A0A3A8PXX7-F1
#
_cell.length_a   1.000
_cell.length_b   1.000
_cell.length_c   1.000
_cell.angle_alpha   90.00
_cell.angle_beta   90.00
_cell.angle_gamma   90.00
#
_symmetry.space_group_name_H-M   'P 1'
#
loop_
_entity.id
_entity.type
_entity.pdbx_description
1 polymer ?
#
loop_
_entity_poly.entity_id
_entity_poly.type
_entity_poly.pdbx_seq_one_letter_code
_entity_poly.pdbx_strand_id
1 'polypeptide(L)'
;MHLPMRLLLPLLFLGPGVIACGDDASNQPPTVDATISAPTALVAGATGTLTISASDPDGDPLTYTWTQVDPNTPGTWVGGSTGATAQWYSPVVATQTAFTFHVSVTDGVNPPVVRTVTLPVSVPRYGADVQSLWGSAQCTGCHGKAGNLSLAATSSHASLINVAAKACGTLHRVVPGDPDNSALVRKMEGTACGDRMPTGKPEYFDQHPGLNVLVRSWILAGAAND
;
A
#
# COMPACT_ATOMS: atom_id res chain seq x y z
N MET A 1 -65.85 54.34 44.05
CA MET A 1 -66.38 53.26 44.92
C MET A 1 -66.60 52.04 44.04
N HIS A 2 -65.58 51.16 43.97
CA HIS A 2 -65.67 49.76 44.42
C HIS A 2 -66.81 48.95 43.81
N LEU A 3 -66.48 48.12 42.81
CA LEU A 3 -66.65 46.65 42.87
C LEU A 3 -65.85 46.01 41.71
N PRO A 4 -65.17 44.88 41.94
CA PRO A 4 -65.36 43.78 40.99
C PRO A 4 -65.59 42.42 41.66
N MET A 5 -66.71 41.81 41.25
CA MET A 5 -66.83 40.46 40.70
C MET A 5 -65.96 39.35 41.30
N ARG A 6 -66.61 38.45 42.05
CA ARG A 6 -66.13 37.11 42.40
C ARG A 6 -65.97 36.26 41.13
N LEU A 7 -64.81 35.64 40.95
CA LEU A 7 -64.57 34.59 39.95
C LEU A 7 -64.42 33.23 40.66
N LEU A 8 -65.19 32.25 40.22
CA LEU A 8 -65.12 30.84 40.64
C LEU A 8 -64.04 30.07 39.83
N LEU A 9 -63.39 29.15 40.55
CA LEU A 9 -62.41 28.08 40.21
C LEU A 9 -62.63 27.32 38.87
N PRO A 10 -61.58 26.67 38.28
CA PRO A 10 -61.22 25.33 38.76
C PRO A 10 -59.73 24.92 38.74
N LEU A 11 -59.46 23.95 39.63
CA LEU A 11 -58.41 22.93 39.63
C LEU A 11 -57.72 22.71 38.27
N LEU A 12 -56.41 22.91 38.22
CA LEU A 12 -55.54 22.29 37.23
C LEU A 12 -55.02 20.96 37.81
N PHE A 13 -55.28 19.88 37.07
CA PHE A 13 -54.92 18.51 37.41
C PHE A 13 -53.41 18.33 37.63
N LEU A 14 -53.06 17.68 38.75
CA LEU A 14 -51.84 16.90 38.84
C LEU A 14 -52.02 15.60 38.05
N GLY A 15 -51.06 15.30 37.17
CA GLY A 15 -50.70 13.93 36.79
C GLY A 15 -50.32 13.76 35.32
N PRO A 16 -49.54 12.72 34.99
CA PRO A 16 -48.32 12.24 35.62
C PRO A 16 -47.08 12.81 34.90
N GLY A 17 -45.98 12.94 35.65
CA GLY A 17 -44.70 13.34 35.09
C GLY A 17 -44.37 12.51 33.86
N VAL A 18 -44.05 13.21 32.78
CA VAL A 18 -43.27 12.62 31.70
C VAL A 18 -41.99 12.16 32.37
N ILE A 19 -41.83 10.84 32.51
CA ILE A 19 -40.58 10.24 32.94
C ILE A 19 -39.55 10.67 31.90
N ALA A 20 -38.75 11.67 32.25
CA ALA A 20 -37.46 11.86 31.63
C ALA A 20 -36.60 10.65 32.05
N CYS A 21 -36.49 9.68 31.16
CA CYS A 21 -35.23 8.98 30.97
C CYS A 21 -34.69 9.58 29.65
N GLY A 22 -33.69 10.45 29.61
CA GLY A 22 -32.70 10.69 30.64
C GLY A 22 -31.82 9.46 30.86
N ASP A 23 -31.56 8.68 29.80
CA ASP A 23 -30.41 7.81 29.76
C ASP A 23 -29.40 8.49 28.84
N ASP A 24 -28.57 9.34 29.44
CA ASP A 24 -27.23 9.65 28.93
C ASP A 24 -26.44 8.31 28.91
N ALA A 25 -26.79 7.42 27.98
CA ALA A 25 -26.04 6.19 27.77
C ALA A 25 -24.62 6.61 27.38
N SER A 26 -23.63 6.23 28.21
CA SER A 26 -22.22 6.49 27.89
C SER A 26 -21.89 5.87 26.53
N ASN A 27 -21.12 6.59 25.72
CA ASN A 27 -20.63 6.09 24.44
C ASN A 27 -19.94 4.73 24.63
N GLN A 28 -20.29 3.77 23.79
CA GLN A 28 -19.69 2.45 23.74
C GLN A 28 -18.53 2.47 22.73
N PRO A 29 -17.41 1.79 23.01
CA PRO A 29 -16.30 1.75 22.09
C PRO A 29 -16.65 0.95 20.82
N PRO A 30 -15.94 1.21 19.71
CA PRO A 30 -16.14 0.46 18.48
C PRO A 30 -15.76 -1.01 18.64
N THR A 31 -16.54 -1.90 18.03
CA THR A 31 -16.21 -3.32 17.89
C THR A 31 -15.41 -3.53 16.61
N VAL A 32 -14.16 -3.96 16.73
CA VAL A 32 -13.25 -4.21 15.61
C VAL A 32 -12.89 -5.70 15.55
N ASP A 33 -12.97 -6.28 14.36
CA ASP A 33 -12.57 -7.67 14.10
C ASP A 33 -11.19 -7.99 14.71
N ALA A 34 -11.03 -9.22 15.19
CA ALA A 34 -9.80 -9.64 15.84
C ALA A 34 -8.60 -9.72 14.88
N THR A 35 -8.86 -9.94 13.59
CA THR A 35 -7.85 -10.19 12.56
C THR A 35 -8.00 -9.25 11.39
N ILE A 36 -6.88 -8.68 10.95
CA ILE A 36 -6.78 -7.99 9.66
C ILE A 36 -6.71 -9.05 8.56
N SER A 37 -7.49 -8.88 7.50
CA SER A 37 -7.33 -9.66 6.28
C SER A 37 -6.23 -9.03 5.43
N ALA A 38 -5.24 -9.85 5.08
CA ALA A 38 -4.04 -9.46 4.33
C ALA A 38 -3.57 -10.63 3.47
N PRO A 39 -2.76 -10.38 2.42
CA PRO A 39 -2.06 -11.45 1.73
C PRO A 39 -1.19 -12.25 2.70
N THR A 40 -0.98 -13.53 2.41
CA THR A 40 -0.08 -14.38 3.21
C THR A 40 1.39 -13.98 3.03
N ALA A 41 1.75 -13.47 1.85
CA ALA A 41 3.05 -12.90 1.52
C ALA A 41 2.91 -11.93 0.33
N LEU A 42 3.90 -11.06 0.16
CA LEU A 42 4.09 -10.24 -1.04
C LEU A 42 5.47 -10.46 -1.64
N VAL A 43 5.60 -10.14 -2.92
CA VAL A 43 6.90 -9.94 -3.58
C VAL A 43 7.26 -8.46 -3.52
N ALA A 44 8.54 -8.13 -3.41
CA ALA A 44 8.98 -6.74 -3.34
C ALA A 44 8.40 -5.89 -4.49
N GLY A 45 7.78 -4.76 -4.16
CA GLY A 45 7.12 -3.87 -5.12
C GLY A 45 5.72 -4.29 -5.58
N ALA A 46 5.23 -5.47 -5.23
CA ALA A 46 3.83 -5.85 -5.45
C ALA A 46 2.92 -5.14 -4.44
N THR A 47 1.76 -4.67 -4.89
CA THR A 47 0.76 -4.04 -4.03
C THR A 47 -0.12 -5.10 -3.35
N GLY A 48 -0.17 -5.07 -2.02
CA GLY A 48 -1.13 -5.83 -1.22
C GLY A 48 -2.27 -4.95 -0.73
N THR A 49 -3.40 -5.58 -0.44
CA THR A 49 -4.58 -4.94 0.15
C THR A 49 -4.76 -5.44 1.59
N LEU A 50 -4.84 -4.51 2.54
CA LEU A 50 -5.14 -4.77 3.95
C LEU A 50 -6.57 -4.32 4.23
N THR A 51 -7.39 -5.17 4.84
CA THR A 51 -8.78 -4.82 5.18
C THR A 51 -9.13 -5.22 6.61
N ILE A 52 -9.97 -4.42 7.27
CA ILE A 52 -10.54 -4.71 8.58
C ILE A 52 -12.02 -4.33 8.61
N SER A 53 -12.85 -5.10 9.30
CA SER A 53 -14.24 -4.72 9.57
C SER A 53 -14.37 -4.18 10.99
N ALA A 54 -15.22 -3.17 11.15
CA ALA A 54 -15.60 -2.63 12.44
C ALA A 54 -17.02 -2.07 12.41
N SER A 55 -17.65 -2.01 13.57
CA SER A 55 -18.98 -1.42 13.77
C SER A 55 -19.03 -0.68 15.10
N ASP A 56 -19.85 0.35 15.16
CA ASP A 56 -20.10 1.10 16.38
C ASP A 56 -21.51 0.78 16.93
N PRO A 57 -21.68 0.43 18.22
CA PRO A 57 -22.99 0.14 18.79
C PRO A 57 -23.96 1.32 18.82
N ASP A 58 -23.43 2.54 18.95
CA ASP A 58 -24.22 3.77 19.06
C ASP A 58 -24.42 4.43 17.69
N GLY A 59 -23.74 3.90 16.65
CA GLY A 59 -23.86 4.35 15.27
C GLY A 59 -22.91 5.50 14.93
N ASP A 60 -21.88 5.73 15.76
CA ASP A 60 -20.90 6.77 15.53
C ASP A 60 -20.06 6.49 14.28
N PRO A 61 -19.65 7.54 13.54
CA PRO A 61 -18.79 7.38 12.37
C PRO A 61 -17.38 6.93 12.78
N LEU A 62 -16.90 5.85 12.18
CA LEU A 62 -15.59 5.30 12.46
C LEU A 62 -14.48 5.92 11.59
N THR A 63 -13.39 6.30 12.25
CA THR A 63 -12.15 6.77 11.61
C THR A 63 -11.07 5.70 11.72
N TYR A 64 -10.35 5.47 10.61
CA TYR A 64 -9.32 4.44 10.49
C TYR A 64 -7.98 5.08 10.14
N THR A 65 -6.90 4.61 10.76
CA THR A 65 -5.53 5.01 10.39
C THR A 65 -4.62 3.80 10.37
N TRP A 66 -4.06 3.52 9.20
CA TRP A 66 -3.06 2.48 8.96
C TRP A 66 -1.66 3.07 9.07
N THR A 67 -0.77 2.34 9.74
CA THR A 67 0.63 2.71 9.91
C THR A 67 1.52 1.49 9.76
N GLN A 68 2.69 1.69 9.15
CA GLN A 68 3.78 0.72 9.21
C GLN A 68 4.58 0.99 10.48
N VAL A 69 4.83 -0.05 11.26
CA VAL A 69 5.48 0.05 12.58
C VAL A 69 6.90 -0.51 12.54
N ASP A 70 7.12 -1.57 11.76
CA ASP A 70 8.43 -2.19 11.60
C ASP A 70 8.56 -2.82 10.20
N PRO A 71 9.75 -2.87 9.60
CA PRO A 71 10.92 -2.06 9.92
C PRO A 71 10.67 -0.55 9.73
N ASN A 72 11.58 0.28 10.26
CA ASN A 72 11.52 1.74 10.07
C ASN A 72 11.76 2.20 8.63
N THR A 73 12.21 1.31 7.73
CA THR A 73 12.31 1.59 6.30
C THR A 73 10.90 1.63 5.71
N PRO A 74 10.37 2.80 5.34
CA PRO A 74 8.97 2.93 4.96
C PRO A 74 8.71 2.30 3.59
N GLY A 75 7.64 1.51 3.49
CA GLY A 75 7.00 1.27 2.20
C GLY A 75 6.06 2.41 1.81
N THR A 76 5.24 2.15 0.80
CA THR A 76 4.37 3.18 0.21
C THR A 76 2.91 2.77 0.26
N TRP A 77 2.08 3.65 0.82
CA TRP A 77 0.62 3.56 0.75
C TRP A 77 0.10 4.08 -0.59
N VAL A 78 -0.81 3.33 -1.22
CA VAL A 78 -1.43 3.69 -2.50
C VAL A 78 -2.78 4.36 -2.22
N GLY A 79 -2.94 5.60 -2.65
CA GLY A 79 -4.18 6.39 -2.45
C GLY A 79 -4.40 6.90 -1.03
N GLY A 80 -3.69 6.36 -0.03
CA GLY A 80 -3.70 6.79 1.36
C GLY A 80 -3.65 5.63 2.35
N SER A 81 -3.63 5.96 3.63
CA SER A 81 -3.57 4.99 4.74
C SER A 81 -4.78 5.13 5.67
N THR A 82 -5.94 5.49 5.12
CA THR A 82 -7.19 5.69 5.86
C THR A 82 -8.32 4.84 5.28
N GLY A 83 -9.39 4.68 6.06
CA GLY A 83 -10.53 3.81 5.71
C GLY A 83 -10.36 2.35 6.13
N ALA A 84 -11.43 1.56 5.97
CA ALA A 84 -11.47 0.13 6.30
C ALA A 84 -10.56 -0.73 5.40
N THR A 85 -10.12 -0.18 4.28
CA THR A 85 -9.21 -0.81 3.32
C THR A 85 -8.04 0.11 3.02
N ALA A 86 -6.83 -0.42 3.02
CA ALA A 86 -5.62 0.29 2.60
C ALA A 86 -4.80 -0.58 1.66
N GLN A 87 -4.07 0.07 0.76
CA GLN A 87 -3.19 -0.60 -0.20
C GLN A 87 -1.75 -0.16 0.03
N TRP A 88 -0.82 -1.12 -0.02
CA TRP A 88 0.58 -0.87 0.29
C TRP A 88 1.51 -1.72 -0.57
N TYR A 89 2.66 -1.18 -0.94
CA TYR A 89 3.77 -1.94 -1.51
C TYR A 89 5.07 -1.63 -0.76
N SER A 90 5.99 -2.59 -0.77
CA SER A 90 7.24 -2.53 -0.02
C SER A 90 8.27 -1.56 -0.58
N PRO A 91 9.25 -1.13 0.23
CA PRO A 91 10.47 -0.53 -0.28
C PRO A 91 11.36 -1.58 -0.96
N VAL A 92 12.50 -1.14 -1.50
CA VAL A 92 13.53 -2.04 -2.03
C VAL A 92 14.08 -2.92 -0.90
N VAL A 93 14.11 -4.25 -1.12
CA VAL A 93 14.65 -5.21 -0.16
C VAL A 93 15.67 -6.13 -0.81
N ALA A 94 16.73 -6.48 -0.08
CA ALA A 94 17.79 -7.38 -0.54
C ALA A 94 17.61 -8.83 -0.04
N THR A 95 16.78 -9.02 1.00
CA THR A 95 16.46 -10.30 1.63
C THR A 95 14.98 -10.33 1.98
N GLN A 96 14.45 -11.51 2.30
CA GLN A 96 13.07 -11.60 2.81
C GLN A 96 12.96 -10.80 4.11
N THR A 97 11.95 -9.93 4.17
CA THR A 97 11.73 -9.00 5.29
C THR A 97 10.25 -9.02 5.67
N ALA A 98 9.96 -9.11 6.97
CA ALA A 98 8.60 -9.00 7.47
C ALA A 98 8.27 -7.54 7.80
N PHE A 99 7.09 -7.07 7.40
CA PHE A 99 6.59 -5.73 7.69
C PHE A 99 5.39 -5.81 8.62
N THR A 100 5.42 -5.09 9.73
CA THR A 100 4.35 -5.04 10.71
C THR A 100 3.55 -3.76 10.54
N PHE A 101 2.22 -3.90 10.51
CA PHE A 101 1.27 -2.82 10.34
C PHE A 101 0.30 -2.76 11.50
N HIS A 102 -0.09 -1.55 11.90
CA HIS A 102 -1.20 -1.30 12.79
C HIS A 102 -2.34 -0.61 12.05
N VAL A 103 -3.58 -1.00 12.35
CA VAL A 103 -4.77 -0.17 12.11
C VAL A 103 -5.34 0.27 13.43
N SER A 104 -5.52 1.58 13.57
CA SER A 104 -6.23 2.21 14.69
C SER A 104 -7.63 2.60 14.22
N VAL A 105 -8.66 2.14 14.93
CA VAL A 105 -10.07 2.46 14.66
C VAL A 105 -10.67 3.18 15.86
N THR A 106 -11.28 4.34 15.64
CA THR A 106 -11.86 5.19 16.69
C THR A 106 -13.20 5.79 16.25
N ASP A 107 -14.10 5.93 17.22
CA ASP A 107 -15.36 6.68 17.17
C ASP A 107 -15.16 8.19 17.49
N GLY A 108 -13.95 8.59 17.91
CA GLY A 108 -13.62 9.96 18.33
C GLY A 108 -13.97 10.28 19.79
N VAL A 109 -14.55 9.34 20.54
CA VAL A 109 -14.98 9.51 21.94
C VAL A 109 -14.21 8.57 22.85
N ASN A 110 -14.17 7.28 22.50
CA ASN A 110 -13.47 6.26 23.25
C ASN A 110 -12.02 6.09 22.76
N PRO A 111 -11.14 5.50 23.59
CA PRO A 111 -9.81 5.12 23.14
C PRO A 111 -9.86 4.22 21.89
N PRO A 112 -8.96 4.43 20.92
CA PRO A 112 -8.94 3.64 19.69
C PRO A 112 -8.67 2.17 19.96
N VAL A 113 -9.34 1.30 19.20
CA VAL A 113 -9.02 -0.12 19.14
C VAL A 113 -7.97 -0.32 18.06
N VAL A 114 -6.85 -0.94 18.45
CA VAL A 114 -5.72 -1.20 17.54
C VAL A 114 -5.65 -2.70 17.20
N ARG A 115 -5.36 -2.98 15.94
CA ARG A 115 -5.04 -4.32 15.44
C ARG A 115 -3.70 -4.32 14.72
N THR A 116 -3.01 -5.44 14.79
CA THR A 116 -1.67 -5.63 14.23
C THR A 116 -1.67 -6.80 13.26
N VAL A 117 -0.94 -6.67 12.16
CA VAL A 117 -0.65 -7.76 11.22
C VAL A 117 0.81 -7.69 10.79
N THR A 118 1.40 -8.85 10.53
CA THR A 118 2.75 -8.95 9.97
C THR A 118 2.67 -9.60 8.59
N LEU A 119 3.31 -8.99 7.61
CA LEU A 119 3.30 -9.38 6.21
C LEU A 119 4.72 -9.69 5.75
N PRO A 120 5.07 -10.95 5.45
CA PRO A 120 6.35 -11.28 4.86
C PRO A 120 6.41 -10.79 3.41
N VAL A 121 7.54 -10.15 3.07
CA VAL A 121 7.86 -9.69 1.72
C VAL A 121 9.12 -10.42 1.24
N SER A 122 8.99 -11.18 0.16
CA SER A 122 10.10 -11.90 -0.45
C SER A 122 10.84 -11.06 -1.50
N VAL A 123 12.10 -11.38 -1.70
CA VAL A 123 12.86 -10.88 -2.86
C VAL A 123 12.25 -11.44 -4.15
N PRO A 124 12.16 -10.64 -5.22
CA PRO A 124 11.65 -11.13 -6.50
C PRO A 124 12.57 -12.19 -7.12
N ARG A 125 11.94 -13.24 -7.63
CA ARG A 125 12.58 -14.34 -8.35
C ARG A 125 12.65 -14.03 -9.84
N TYR A 126 13.71 -14.49 -10.50
CA TYR A 126 13.92 -14.14 -11.90
C TYR A 126 12.84 -14.75 -12.79
N GLY A 127 12.65 -16.06 -12.74
CA GLY A 127 11.72 -16.77 -13.62
C GLY A 127 10.25 -16.42 -13.35
N ALA A 128 9.89 -16.22 -12.08
CA ALA A 128 8.50 -15.97 -11.70
C ALA A 128 8.10 -14.49 -11.80
N ASP A 129 8.95 -13.57 -11.37
CA ASP A 129 8.56 -12.17 -11.17
C ASP A 129 9.19 -11.27 -12.25
N VAL A 130 10.51 -11.36 -12.43
CA VAL A 130 11.25 -10.48 -13.35
C VAL A 130 10.97 -10.84 -14.81
N GLN A 131 10.98 -12.12 -15.16
CA GLN A 131 10.73 -12.60 -16.51
C GLN A 131 9.27 -12.37 -16.94
N SER A 132 8.33 -12.42 -15.99
CA SER A 132 6.93 -12.06 -16.23
C SER A 132 6.79 -10.59 -16.64
N LEU A 133 7.55 -9.68 -15.98
CA LEU A 133 7.61 -8.28 -16.39
C LEU A 133 8.21 -8.13 -17.80
N TRP A 134 9.23 -8.92 -18.15
CA TRP A 134 9.87 -8.85 -19.48
C TRP A 134 8.96 -9.33 -20.58
N GLY A 135 8.10 -10.31 -20.28
CA GLY A 135 7.07 -10.81 -21.19
C GLY A 135 5.91 -9.84 -21.43
N SER A 136 5.81 -8.76 -20.66
CA SER A 136 4.77 -7.74 -20.86
C SER A 136 4.90 -7.06 -22.23
N ALA A 137 3.78 -6.60 -22.78
CA ALA A 137 3.74 -5.87 -24.05
C ALA A 137 4.59 -4.58 -24.02
N GLN A 138 4.76 -4.01 -22.83
CA GLN A 138 5.52 -2.80 -22.54
C GLN A 138 7.01 -2.99 -22.82
N CYS A 139 7.54 -4.19 -22.55
CA CYS A 139 8.95 -4.50 -22.80
C CYS A 139 9.13 -5.16 -24.18
N THR A 140 8.32 -6.16 -24.52
CA THR A 140 8.46 -6.93 -25.77
C THR A 140 8.14 -6.12 -27.02
N GLY A 141 7.31 -5.07 -26.92
CA GLY A 141 7.01 -4.15 -28.02
C GLY A 141 8.24 -3.46 -28.61
N CYS A 142 9.29 -3.26 -27.80
CA CYS A 142 10.56 -2.69 -28.24
C CYS A 142 11.74 -3.69 -28.21
N HIS A 143 11.72 -4.70 -27.32
CA HIS A 143 12.87 -5.58 -27.02
C HIS A 143 12.67 -7.08 -27.35
N GLY A 144 11.80 -7.45 -28.30
CA GLY A 144 11.53 -8.87 -28.64
C GLY A 144 12.02 -9.35 -30.02
N LYS A 145 12.03 -8.48 -31.04
CA LYS A 145 12.39 -8.85 -32.43
C LYS A 145 13.29 -7.84 -33.17
N ALA A 146 13.33 -6.58 -32.70
CA ALA A 146 14.05 -5.48 -33.37
C ALA A 146 15.20 -4.87 -32.54
N GLY A 147 15.19 -5.05 -31.23
CA GLY A 147 16.31 -4.68 -30.36
C GLY A 147 17.27 -5.86 -30.24
N ASN A 148 18.58 -5.64 -30.36
CA ASN A 148 19.64 -6.64 -30.20
C ASN A 148 19.77 -7.20 -28.75
N LEU A 149 18.66 -7.33 -28.03
CA LEU A 149 18.49 -7.86 -26.69
C LEU A 149 17.32 -8.84 -26.74
N SER A 150 17.55 -10.11 -26.38
CA SER A 150 16.47 -11.08 -26.26
C SER A 150 15.85 -11.00 -24.88
N LEU A 151 14.53 -10.88 -24.81
CA LEU A 151 13.75 -11.00 -23.58
C LEU A 151 13.11 -12.38 -23.41
N ALA A 152 13.50 -13.35 -24.24
CA ALA A 152 13.01 -14.72 -24.13
C ALA A 152 13.51 -15.38 -22.85
N ALA A 153 12.65 -16.14 -22.17
CA ALA A 153 12.95 -16.73 -20.85
C ALA A 153 14.23 -17.57 -20.78
N THR A 154 14.67 -18.15 -21.90
CA THR A 154 15.89 -18.97 -21.95
C THR A 154 17.19 -18.17 -22.08
N SER A 155 17.14 -16.89 -22.45
CA SER A 155 18.33 -16.10 -22.82
C SER A 155 18.36 -14.70 -22.21
N SER A 156 17.23 -14.22 -21.70
CA SER A 156 17.05 -12.89 -21.13
C SER A 156 17.97 -12.61 -19.94
N HIS A 157 18.17 -13.59 -19.04
CA HIS A 157 19.03 -13.41 -17.86
C HIS A 157 20.48 -13.16 -18.27
N ALA A 158 21.03 -14.09 -19.06
CA ALA A 158 22.39 -13.99 -19.59
C ALA A 158 22.60 -12.76 -20.48
N SER A 159 21.55 -12.26 -21.11
CA SER A 159 21.60 -11.03 -21.90
C SER A 159 21.65 -9.74 -21.06
N LEU A 160 21.38 -9.82 -19.75
CA LEU A 160 21.35 -8.67 -18.84
C LEU A 160 22.55 -8.63 -17.90
N ILE A 161 22.90 -9.76 -17.28
CA ILE A 161 23.85 -9.76 -16.17
C ILE A 161 25.28 -9.53 -16.66
N ASN A 162 25.94 -8.48 -16.15
CA ASN A 162 27.32 -8.12 -16.48
C ASN A 162 27.59 -7.95 -17.98
N VAL A 163 26.55 -7.71 -18.78
CA VAL A 163 26.69 -7.41 -20.21
C VAL A 163 26.86 -5.91 -20.38
N ALA A 164 27.89 -5.49 -21.13
CA ALA A 164 28.15 -4.08 -21.39
C ALA A 164 26.92 -3.39 -22.04
N ALA A 165 26.47 -2.29 -21.44
CA ALA A 165 25.42 -1.46 -21.98
C ALA A 165 26.07 -0.38 -22.86
N LYS A 166 26.38 -0.71 -24.12
CA LYS A 166 27.14 0.17 -25.04
C LYS A 166 26.58 1.61 -25.15
N ALA A 167 25.26 1.78 -25.07
CA ALA A 167 24.61 3.08 -25.11
C ALA A 167 24.75 3.90 -23.82
N CYS A 168 25.29 3.29 -22.76
CA CYS A 168 25.41 3.81 -21.40
C CYS A 168 26.86 3.99 -20.95
N GLY A 169 27.80 4.13 -21.89
CA GLY A 169 29.23 4.26 -21.59
C GLY A 169 29.80 2.96 -20.99
N THR A 170 30.36 3.07 -19.78
CA THR A 170 31.05 1.96 -19.07
C THR A 170 30.10 1.11 -18.22
N LEU A 171 28.81 1.43 -18.16
CA LEU A 171 27.86 0.68 -17.35
C LEU A 171 27.57 -0.70 -17.95
N HIS A 172 27.26 -1.65 -17.08
CA HIS A 172 26.64 -2.92 -17.46
C HIS A 172 25.12 -2.79 -17.40
N ARG A 173 24.40 -3.61 -18.19
CA ARG A 173 22.93 -3.63 -18.24
C ARG A 173 22.36 -3.89 -16.85
N VAL A 174 22.86 -4.93 -16.18
CA VAL A 174 22.62 -5.21 -14.76
C VAL A 174 23.96 -5.52 -14.09
N VAL A 175 24.23 -4.87 -12.97
CA VAL A 175 25.33 -5.15 -12.05
C VAL A 175 24.72 -5.80 -10.80
N PRO A 176 24.92 -7.11 -10.58
CA PRO A 176 24.46 -7.79 -9.38
C PRO A 176 24.87 -7.07 -8.09
N GLY A 177 23.93 -6.85 -7.19
CA GLY A 177 24.14 -6.15 -5.91
C GLY A 177 24.16 -4.63 -6.01
N ASP A 178 24.14 -4.05 -7.21
CA ASP A 178 24.28 -2.60 -7.41
C ASP A 178 23.22 -2.06 -8.40
N PRO A 179 21.98 -1.82 -7.91
CA PRO A 179 20.92 -1.27 -8.74
C PRO A 179 21.26 0.14 -9.26
N ASP A 180 21.96 0.95 -8.47
CA ASP A 180 22.26 2.33 -8.84
C ASP A 180 23.32 2.43 -9.94
N ASN A 181 24.23 1.45 -10.08
CA ASN A 181 25.14 1.36 -11.23
C ASN A 181 24.66 0.43 -12.35
N SER A 182 23.41 -0.05 -12.28
CA SER A 182 22.79 -0.84 -13.34
C SER A 182 22.12 0.05 -14.38
N ALA A 183 22.55 -0.04 -15.64
CA ALA A 183 21.98 0.76 -16.73
C ALA A 183 20.47 0.54 -16.94
N LEU A 184 19.96 -0.67 -16.65
CA LEU A 184 18.53 -0.97 -16.70
C LEU A 184 17.73 -0.05 -15.78
N VAL A 185 18.13 0.06 -14.52
CA VAL A 185 17.46 0.88 -13.50
C VAL A 185 17.52 2.36 -13.89
N ARG A 186 18.70 2.85 -14.28
CA ARG A 186 18.86 4.25 -14.71
C ARG A 186 17.98 4.61 -15.89
N LYS A 187 17.77 3.68 -16.83
CA LYS A 187 16.85 3.86 -17.95
C LYS A 187 15.38 3.83 -17.55
N MET A 188 14.99 2.98 -16.60
CA MET A 188 13.61 2.94 -16.09
C MET A 188 13.25 4.21 -15.30
N GLU A 189 14.21 4.74 -14.55
CA GLU A 189 14.07 5.95 -13.73
C GLU A 189 14.32 7.24 -14.52
N GLY A 190 14.95 7.17 -15.70
CA GLY A 190 15.26 8.34 -16.53
C GLY A 190 16.44 9.17 -16.02
N THR A 191 17.29 8.61 -15.16
CA THR A 191 18.32 9.35 -14.41
C THR A 191 19.68 9.40 -15.11
N ALA A 192 19.95 8.52 -16.08
CA ALA A 192 21.09 8.58 -17.03
C ALA A 192 21.04 7.40 -18.02
N CYS A 193 21.73 7.53 -19.17
CA CYS A 193 21.77 6.60 -20.30
C CYS A 193 20.65 6.74 -21.34
N GLY A 194 20.75 7.77 -22.18
CA GLY A 194 19.88 7.97 -23.33
C GLY A 194 18.42 8.18 -22.94
N ASP A 195 17.51 7.87 -23.87
CA ASP A 195 16.08 8.04 -23.62
C ASP A 195 15.56 7.09 -22.54
N ARG A 196 14.68 7.64 -21.68
CA ARG A 196 14.00 6.89 -20.63
C ARG A 196 13.17 5.76 -21.24
N MET A 197 13.28 4.57 -20.66
CA MET A 197 12.46 3.42 -21.02
C MET A 197 11.16 3.43 -20.21
N PRO A 198 10.03 2.97 -20.81
CA PRO A 198 9.91 2.51 -22.20
C PRO A 198 9.77 3.66 -23.20
N THR A 199 10.34 3.48 -24.41
CA THR A 199 10.29 4.47 -25.48
C THR A 199 8.83 4.81 -25.83
N GLY A 200 8.51 6.10 -25.91
CA GLY A 200 7.16 6.59 -26.20
C GLY A 200 6.19 6.58 -25.01
N LYS A 201 6.61 6.07 -23.84
CA LYS A 201 5.86 6.13 -22.57
C LYS A 201 6.81 6.35 -21.37
N PRO A 202 7.58 7.45 -21.35
CA PRO A 202 8.60 7.68 -20.33
C PRO A 202 8.06 7.69 -18.89
N GLU A 203 6.78 8.02 -18.70
CA GLU A 203 6.09 8.06 -17.41
C GLU A 203 5.60 6.69 -16.90
N TYR A 204 5.76 5.61 -17.68
CA TYR A 204 5.18 4.30 -17.33
C TYR A 204 5.58 3.82 -15.93
N PHE A 205 6.86 3.97 -15.57
CA PHE A 205 7.35 3.57 -14.24
C PHE A 205 7.02 4.58 -13.13
N ASP A 206 6.67 5.82 -13.47
CA ASP A 206 6.11 6.76 -12.48
C ASP A 206 4.68 6.37 -12.12
N GLN A 207 3.94 5.83 -13.09
CA GLN A 207 2.59 5.30 -12.88
C GLN A 207 2.59 3.91 -12.24
N HIS A 208 3.70 3.18 -12.33
CA HIS A 208 3.86 1.83 -11.77
C HIS A 208 5.14 1.73 -10.92
N PRO A 209 5.26 2.53 -9.83
CA PRO A 209 6.50 2.64 -9.06
C PRO A 209 6.91 1.32 -8.39
N GLY A 210 5.95 0.45 -8.09
CA GLY A 210 6.21 -0.90 -7.59
C GLY A 210 7.06 -1.77 -8.53
N LEU A 211 6.98 -1.55 -9.85
CA LEU A 211 7.81 -2.27 -10.81
C LEU A 211 9.29 -1.85 -10.73
N ASN A 212 9.58 -0.58 -10.42
CA ASN A 212 10.95 -0.15 -10.13
C ASN A 212 11.47 -0.83 -8.87
N VAL A 213 10.65 -0.90 -7.81
CA VAL A 213 11.03 -1.58 -6.57
C VAL A 213 11.32 -3.06 -6.82
N LEU A 214 10.49 -3.74 -7.61
CA LEU A 214 10.67 -5.14 -7.97
C LEU A 214 12.04 -5.36 -8.63
N VAL A 215 12.34 -4.61 -9.69
CA VAL A 215 13.61 -4.77 -10.42
C VAL A 215 14.81 -4.40 -9.55
N ARG A 216 14.72 -3.30 -8.80
CA ARG A 216 15.80 -2.89 -7.88
C ARG A 216 16.06 -3.93 -6.80
N SER A 217 15.01 -4.53 -6.23
CA SER A 217 15.14 -5.55 -5.18
C SER A 217 15.81 -6.82 -5.69
N TRP A 218 15.42 -7.28 -6.89
CA TRP A 218 16.08 -8.41 -7.53
C TRP A 218 17.57 -8.14 -7.80
N ILE A 219 17.90 -6.95 -8.33
CA ILE A 219 19.30 -6.58 -8.59
C ILE A 219 20.08 -6.49 -7.28
N LEU A 220 19.54 -5.80 -6.28
CA LEU A 220 20.18 -5.63 -4.97
C LEU A 220 20.44 -6.96 -4.26
N ALA A 221 19.54 -7.94 -4.44
CA ALA A 221 19.72 -9.30 -3.92
C ALA A 221 20.70 -10.17 -4.73
N GLY A 222 21.42 -9.60 -5.69
CA GLY A 222 22.44 -10.28 -6.47
C GLY A 222 21.98 -10.79 -7.84
N ALA A 223 20.79 -10.40 -8.31
CA ALA A 223 20.29 -10.67 -9.66
C ALA A 223 20.35 -12.16 -10.06
N ALA A 224 20.07 -13.06 -9.11
CA ALA A 224 20.13 -14.50 -9.32
C ALA A 224 19.16 -14.99 -10.41
N ASN A 225 19.49 -16.11 -11.05
CA ASN A 225 18.60 -16.86 -11.94
C ASN A 225 18.10 -18.09 -11.19
N ASP A 226 16.79 -18.25 -11.03
CA ASP A 226 16.16 -19.40 -10.36
C ASP A 226 15.52 -20.40 -11.33
#